data_AF-A0A3A4R8N9-F1
#
_entry.id   AF-A0A3A4R8N9-F1
#
_cell.length_a   1.000
_cell.length_b   1.000
_cell.length_c   1.000
_cell.angle_alpha   90.00
_cell.angle_beta   90.00
_cell.angle_gamma   90.00
#
_symmetry.space_group_name_H-M   'P 1'
#
loop_
_entity.id
_entity.type
_entity.pdbx_description
1 polymer ?
#
loop_
_entity_poly.entity_id
_entity_poly.type
_entity_poly.pdbx_seq_one_letter_code
_entity_poly.pdbx_strand_id
1 'polypeptide(L)'
;MTRKMEIITFKVDKRMSELLNSVPNRSDFIRSAILSSFENVCPLCRGTGLLTPDQRKHWQAFSDRHTVEECHDCRAVHLVCNAQNKHNSPHKG
;
A
#
# COMPACT_ATOMS: atom_id res chain seq x y z
N MET A 1 -25.85 -4.17 10.30
CA MET A 1 -25.67 -3.26 9.14
C MET A 1 -25.07 -4.06 7.99
N THR A 2 -25.81 -4.25 6.90
CA THR A 2 -25.32 -4.89 5.68
C THR A 2 -24.28 -3.98 5.02
N ARG A 3 -23.06 -4.50 4.78
CA ARG A 3 -22.04 -3.75 4.03
C ARG A 3 -22.51 -3.61 2.58
N LYS A 4 -22.51 -2.37 2.07
CA LYS A 4 -22.82 -2.09 0.67
C LYS A 4 -21.70 -2.68 -0.19
N MET A 5 -22.05 -3.56 -1.12
CA MET A 5 -21.10 -4.13 -2.08
C MET A 5 -20.97 -3.19 -3.26
N GLU A 6 -19.73 -2.91 -3.67
CA GLU A 6 -19.42 -2.14 -4.87
C GLU A 6 -18.89 -3.09 -5.96
N ILE A 7 -19.27 -2.85 -7.21
CA ILE A 7 -18.83 -3.65 -8.35
C ILE A 7 -17.70 -2.90 -9.04
N ILE A 8 -16.50 -3.49 -9.06
CA ILE A 8 -15.34 -2.98 -9.77
C ILE A 8 -15.09 -3.88 -10.98
N THR A 9 -15.00 -3.28 -12.18
CA THR A 9 -14.64 -3.99 -13.42
C THR A 9 -13.27 -3.54 -13.88
N PHE A 10 -12.36 -4.50 -14.12
CA PHE A 10 -11.03 -4.22 -14.67
C PHE A 10 -10.71 -5.19 -15.78
N LYS A 11 -9.87 -4.75 -16.73
CA LYS A 11 -9.38 -5.58 -17.82
C LYS A 11 -8.14 -6.35 -17.37
N VAL A 12 -8.03 -7.59 -17.81
CA VAL A 12 -6.87 -8.45 -17.56
C VAL A 12 -6.31 -8.98 -18.88
N ASP A 13 -5.05 -9.36 -18.88
CA ASP A 13 -4.49 -10.08 -20.01
C ASP A 13 -5.06 -11.51 -20.12
N LYS A 14 -4.78 -12.16 -21.25
CA LYS A 14 -5.27 -13.52 -21.53
C LYS A 14 -4.81 -14.54 -20.49
N ARG A 15 -3.55 -14.44 -20.05
CA ARG A 15 -2.95 -15.39 -19.11
C ARG A 15 -3.63 -15.31 -17.75
N MET A 16 -3.85 -14.10 -17.24
CA MET A 16 -4.56 -13.88 -15.98
C MET A 16 -6.02 -14.32 -16.06
N SER A 17 -6.69 -14.07 -17.19
CA SER A 17 -8.06 -14.57 -17.41
C SER A 17 -8.14 -16.09 -17.33
N GLU A 18 -7.22 -16.81 -17.95
CA GLU A 18 -7.18 -18.28 -17.93
C GLU A 18 -6.92 -18.82 -16.51
N LEU A 19 -5.97 -18.22 -15.79
CA LEU A 19 -5.70 -18.57 -14.39
C LEU A 19 -6.93 -18.35 -13.51
N LEU A 20 -7.57 -17.19 -13.59
CA LEU A 20 -8.78 -16.91 -12.82
C LEU A 20 -9.92 -17.88 -13.18
N ASN A 21 -10.06 -18.27 -14.44
CA ASN A 21 -11.09 -19.23 -14.87
C ASN A 21 -10.93 -20.64 -14.27
N SER A 22 -9.71 -21.02 -13.86
CA SER A 22 -9.47 -22.29 -13.16
C SER A 22 -9.87 -22.28 -11.68
N VAL A 23 -10.15 -21.11 -11.10
CA VAL A 23 -10.48 -20.97 -9.68
C VAL A 23 -11.99 -21.16 -9.45
N PRO A 24 -12.43 -22.09 -8.58
CA PRO A 24 -13.86 -22.38 -8.35
C PRO A 24 -14.68 -21.16 -7.93
N ASN A 25 -14.12 -20.29 -7.08
CA ASN A 25 -14.72 -19.02 -6.67
C ASN A 25 -13.76 -17.85 -6.91
N ARG A 26 -13.81 -17.32 -8.13
CA ARG A 26 -13.03 -16.18 -8.60
C ARG A 26 -13.14 -14.96 -7.69
N SER A 27 -14.36 -14.61 -7.31
CA SER A 27 -14.62 -13.40 -6.52
C SER A 27 -14.03 -13.49 -5.12
N ASP A 28 -14.17 -14.64 -4.45
CA ASP A 28 -13.55 -14.86 -3.13
C ASP A 28 -12.01 -14.86 -3.23
N PHE A 29 -11.46 -15.54 -4.23
CA PHE A 29 -10.02 -15.57 -4.45
C PHE A 29 -9.44 -14.17 -4.70
N ILE A 30 -10.05 -13.41 -5.60
CA ILE A 30 -9.64 -12.03 -5.90
C ILE A 30 -9.74 -11.15 -4.66
N ARG A 31 -10.86 -11.22 -3.91
CA ARG A 31 -11.02 -10.45 -2.67
C ARG A 31 -9.93 -10.77 -1.66
N SER A 32 -9.67 -12.05 -1.41
CA SER A 32 -8.64 -12.49 -0.46
C SER A 32 -7.23 -12.08 -0.91
N ALA A 33 -6.90 -12.21 -2.19
CA ALA A 33 -5.60 -11.82 -2.73
C ALA A 33 -5.37 -10.30 -2.67
N ILE A 34 -6.40 -9.50 -2.95
CA ILE A 34 -6.32 -8.04 -2.85
C ILE A 34 -6.16 -7.63 -1.37
N LEU A 35 -6.96 -8.18 -0.47
CA LEU A 35 -6.87 -7.87 0.97
C LEU A 35 -5.49 -8.22 1.54
N SER A 36 -4.96 -9.40 1.21
CA SER A 36 -3.63 -9.81 1.68
C SER A 36 -2.50 -8.98 1.08
N SER A 37 -2.69 -8.44 -0.14
CA SER A 37 -1.72 -7.52 -0.73
C SER A 37 -1.58 -6.23 0.10
N PHE A 38 -2.70 -5.69 0.61
CA PHE A 38 -2.71 -4.47 1.42
C PHE A 38 -2.01 -4.61 2.78
N GLU A 39 -1.91 -5.83 3.34
CA GLU A 39 -1.14 -6.06 4.57
C GLU A 39 0.37 -5.84 4.39
N ASN A 40 0.86 -5.88 3.14
CA ASN A 40 2.27 -5.88 2.80
C ASN A 40 2.69 -4.73 1.89
N VAL A 41 1.76 -3.82 1.56
CA VAL A 41 2.04 -2.67 0.68
C VAL A 41 3.09 -1.77 1.31
N CYS A 42 4.14 -1.45 0.55
CA CYS A 42 5.03 -0.38 0.95
C CYS A 42 4.31 0.97 0.76
N PRO A 43 4.21 1.80 1.82
CA PRO A 43 3.40 3.01 1.78
C PRO A 43 4.05 4.16 0.99
N LEU A 44 5.35 4.05 0.68
CA LEU A 44 6.04 5.02 -0.18
C LEU A 44 5.77 4.77 -1.68
N CYS A 45 5.66 3.51 -2.06
CA CYS A 45 5.57 3.08 -3.44
C CYS A 45 4.11 2.89 -3.90
N ARG A 46 3.13 3.32 -3.08
CA ARG A 46 1.68 3.27 -3.37
C ARG A 46 1.21 1.89 -3.86
N GLY A 47 1.77 0.82 -3.30
CA GLY A 47 1.38 -0.56 -3.65
C GLY A 47 2.11 -1.18 -4.84
N THR A 48 3.08 -0.49 -5.44
CA THR A 48 3.94 -1.09 -6.49
C THR A 48 5.05 -1.98 -5.93
N GLY A 49 5.36 -1.85 -4.63
CA GLY A 49 6.36 -2.64 -3.91
C GLY A 49 5.77 -3.32 -2.67
N LEU A 50 6.38 -4.46 -2.31
CA LEU A 50 6.00 -5.27 -1.15
C LEU A 50 7.10 -5.20 -0.09
N LEU A 51 6.71 -5.03 1.17
CA LEU A 51 7.60 -5.19 2.31
C LEU A 51 7.67 -6.68 2.69
N THR A 52 8.88 -7.22 2.87
CA THR A 52 9.06 -8.51 3.54
C THR A 52 8.50 -8.45 4.97
N PRO A 53 8.20 -9.59 5.62
CA PRO A 53 7.70 -9.59 6.99
C PRO A 53 8.58 -8.80 7.98
N ASP A 54 9.91 -8.89 7.86
CA ASP A 54 10.81 -8.16 8.74
C ASP A 54 10.89 -6.67 8.39
N GLN A 55 10.88 -6.32 7.11
CA GLN A 55 10.76 -4.91 6.69
C GLN A 55 9.46 -4.28 7.19
N ARG A 56 8.35 -5.01 7.21
CA ARG A 56 7.07 -4.54 7.77
C ARG A 56 7.18 -4.23 9.25
N LYS A 57 7.82 -5.10 10.04
CA LYS A 57 8.04 -4.85 11.47
C LYS A 57 8.85 -3.58 11.70
N HIS A 58 9.95 -3.42 10.96
CA HIS A 58 10.77 -2.21 11.03
C HIS A 58 9.98 -0.97 10.62
N TRP A 59 9.18 -1.08 9.56
CA TRP A 59 8.33 0.00 9.10
C TRP A 59 7.27 0.41 10.14
N GLN A 60 6.62 -0.55 10.79
CA GLN A 60 5.64 -0.28 11.86
C GLN A 60 6.29 0.51 13.00
N ALA A 61 7.43 0.06 13.50
CA ALA A 61 8.17 0.77 14.56
C ALA A 61 8.63 2.18 14.11
N PHE A 62 9.02 2.33 12.85
CA PHE A 62 9.40 3.64 12.29
C PHE A 62 8.18 4.59 12.21
N SER A 63 7.03 4.06 11.80
CA SER A 63 5.80 4.83 11.58
C SER A 63 5.14 5.32 12.86
N ASP A 64 5.52 4.79 14.02
CA ASP A 64 5.08 5.30 15.33
C ASP A 64 5.46 6.78 15.54
N ARG A 65 6.52 7.24 14.88
CA ARG A 65 7.03 8.62 14.97
C ARG A 65 7.19 9.30 13.62
N HIS A 66 6.78 8.65 12.54
CA HIS A 66 6.91 9.19 11.19
C HIS A 66 5.62 8.95 10.40
N THR A 67 5.16 9.96 9.67
CA THR A 67 4.00 9.88 8.79
C THR A 67 4.41 9.90 7.32
N VAL A 68 3.55 9.34 6.47
CA VAL A 68 3.67 9.44 5.01
C VAL A 68 2.65 10.48 4.56
N GLU A 69 3.12 11.54 3.91
CA GLU A 69 2.29 12.69 3.50
C GLU A 69 2.48 13.00 2.02
N GLU A 70 1.51 13.68 1.42
CA GLU A 70 1.58 14.15 0.04
C GLU A 70 1.99 15.63 0.01
N CYS A 71 3.09 15.95 -0.68
CA CYS A 71 3.59 17.31 -0.81
C CYS A 71 2.58 18.17 -1.57
N HIS A 72 2.28 19.36 -1.05
CA HIS A 72 1.33 20.28 -1.66
C HIS A 72 1.82 20.83 -3.02
N ASP A 73 3.13 21.04 -3.17
CA ASP A 73 3.69 21.71 -4.36
C ASP A 73 3.90 20.75 -5.54
N CYS A 74 4.37 19.53 -5.27
CA CYS A 74 4.75 18.58 -6.32
C CYS A 74 3.94 17.28 -6.32
N ARG A 75 2.98 17.10 -5.40
CA ARG A 75 2.14 15.89 -5.25
C ARG A 75 2.93 14.60 -4.96
N ALA A 76 4.23 14.71 -4.70
CA ALA A 76 5.08 13.57 -4.35
C ALA A 76 4.80 13.11 -2.91
N VAL A 77 4.91 11.80 -2.69
CA VAL A 77 4.83 11.23 -1.35
C VAL A 77 6.16 11.44 -0.62
N HIS A 78 6.14 11.91 0.62
CA HIS A 78 7.33 12.07 1.45
C HIS A 78 7.10 11.61 2.89
N LEU A 79 8.20 11.38 3.60
CA LEU A 79 8.21 11.06 5.02
C LEU A 79 8.27 12.34 5.85
N VAL A 80 7.46 12.40 6.91
CA VAL A 80 7.46 13.48 7.89
C VAL A 80 7.85 12.90 9.25
N CYS A 81 8.83 13.51 9.90
CA CYS A 81 9.27 13.12 11.24
C CYS A 81 8.48 13.90 12.28
N ASN A 82 7.76 13.18 13.15
CA ASN A 82 6.95 13.73 14.23
C ASN A 82 7.64 13.59 15.60
N ALA A 83 8.89 13.13 15.63
CA ALA A 83 9.69 13.16 16.86
C ALA A 83 9.96 14.63 17.21
N GLN A 84 9.47 15.08 18.36
CA GLN A 84 9.66 16.44 18.84
C GLN A 84 11.16 16.77 18.88
N ASN A 85 11.58 17.60 17.92
CA ASN A 85 12.85 18.30 17.77
C ASN A 85 14.08 17.69 18.46
N LYS A 86 14.91 16.98 17.68
CA LYS A 86 16.33 17.32 17.46
C LYS A 86 16.82 16.69 16.15
N HIS A 87 16.73 17.39 15.02
CA HIS A 87 17.77 17.36 13.98
C HIS A 87 17.48 18.42 12.91
N ASN A 88 18.44 19.33 12.72
CA ASN A 88 18.47 20.34 11.66
C ASN A 88 18.31 19.68 10.28
N SER A 89 17.32 20.13 9.51
CA SER A 89 17.20 19.79 8.09
C SER A 89 18.27 20.55 7.28
N PRO A 90 19.04 19.91 6.39
CA PRO A 90 20.11 20.56 5.62
C PRO A 90 19.65 21.09 4.25
N HIS A 91 18.37 21.33 4.01
CA HIS A 91 17.94 21.97 2.75
C HIS A 91 17.82 23.49 2.90
N LYS A 92 18.98 24.15 2.78
CA LYS A 92 19.11 25.50 2.21
C LYS A 92 20.08 25.40 1.03
N GLY A 93 19.62 25.80 -0.16
CA GLY A 93 20.40 25.86 -1.39
C GLY A 93 19.61 25.36 -2.58
#